data_AF-A0A835XVP6-F1
#
_entry.id   AF-A0A835XVP6-F1
#
_cell.length_a   1.000
_cell.length_b   1.000
_cell.length_c   1.000
_cell.angle_alpha   90.00
_cell.angle_beta   90.00
_cell.angle_gamma   90.00
#
_symmetry.space_group_name_H-M   'P 1'
#
loop_
_entity.id
_entity.type
_entity.pdbx_description
1 polymer ?
#
loop_
_entity_poly.entity_id
_entity_poly.type
_entity_poly.pdbx_seq_one_letter_code
_entity_poly.pdbx_strand_id
1 'polypeptide(L)'
;MAVEHQRWQPKLRLETASGAVKMADSVLPQLPEDAGARSSLRPFHFSIPLDQSLPGRCYKLYDESNPGFRAPFCLPPLAGRLCRRLAPPNATSAAVPALWSVLQPFRSIGVPPSKWEAHLRATAARVNNYVNHVLGMGGQGVLLYADAMTRVALEHVSVLEPLTARGRLVWVSWPFPERSPLSYAYDMALVASHALLALGPCGTNLALLVGDVDEYLYNPFGRAWPELHSCLRETGGPDVSVNLLRRVDVASSVLSPSQEAAWWSFGARTMERHPIFAYNRLAKYPHRAELSKMVALPSQRVVSTFVHEGYPLHGRTMYANASCGFLLHVKNYWVPRVNASEEHYTPFRLHLPWGALTKQAGARASVQVRQPGADGAGAAGSSSTEPGASSGSTSASGGVEGAAEARDKGAGPGLGLGQEAMGQDGAMAVEGTTAEDEEAAGEFVQERTEAMDRRQRMAGKNVRTQGKARKQQRRWEEDDGVDSY
;
A
#
# COMPACT_ATOMS: atom_id res chain seq x y z
N MET A 1 -34.63 -12.61 14.97
CA MET A 1 -34.20 -12.49 16.38
C MET A 1 -32.82 -11.87 16.40
N ALA A 2 -32.63 -10.78 17.14
CA ALA A 2 -31.30 -10.22 17.37
C ALA A 2 -30.56 -11.14 18.34
N VAL A 3 -29.44 -11.70 17.89
CA VAL A 3 -28.60 -12.56 18.74
C VAL A 3 -27.80 -11.65 19.67
N GLU A 4 -27.95 -11.81 20.99
CA GLU A 4 -27.09 -11.13 21.96
C GLU A 4 -25.65 -11.66 21.79
N HIS A 5 -24.77 -10.83 21.19
CA HIS A 5 -23.40 -11.21 20.85
C HIS A 5 -22.59 -11.76 22.04
N GLN A 6 -22.92 -11.35 23.28
CA GLN A 6 -22.24 -11.81 24.49
C GLN A 6 -22.68 -13.21 24.96
N ARG A 7 -23.80 -13.74 24.46
CA ARG A 7 -24.34 -15.06 24.80
C ARG A 7 -24.31 -16.05 23.65
N TRP A 8 -24.02 -15.58 22.44
CA TRP A 8 -23.92 -16.45 21.27
C TRP A 8 -22.74 -17.43 21.46
N GLN A 9 -23.01 -18.72 21.26
CA GLN A 9 -22.01 -19.78 21.24
C GLN A 9 -22.21 -20.60 19.97
N PRO A 10 -21.72 -20.12 18.81
CA PRO A 10 -21.95 -20.77 17.54
C PRO A 10 -21.33 -22.16 17.54
N LYS A 11 -22.08 -23.09 16.96
CA LYS A 11 -21.67 -24.49 16.74
C LYS A 11 -21.39 -24.65 15.26
N LEU A 12 -20.26 -24.08 14.83
CA LEU A 12 -19.88 -24.10 13.43
C LEU A 12 -19.54 -25.52 13.00
N ARG A 13 -20.12 -25.90 11.85
CA ARG A 13 -19.93 -27.20 11.21
C ARG A 13 -19.65 -26.99 9.74
N LEU A 14 -18.71 -27.75 9.22
CA LEU A 14 -18.37 -27.79 7.81
C LEU A 14 -18.89 -29.08 7.21
N GLU A 15 -19.75 -28.95 6.21
CA GLU A 15 -20.24 -30.05 5.41
C GLU A 15 -19.51 -30.10 4.07
N THR A 16 -19.05 -31.29 3.69
CA THR A 16 -18.40 -31.56 2.41
C THR A 16 -19.41 -31.86 1.30
N ALA A 17 -18.95 -31.90 0.05
CA ALA A 17 -19.77 -32.31 -1.08
C ALA A 17 -20.32 -33.75 -0.95
N SER A 18 -19.63 -34.64 -0.22
CA SER A 18 -20.09 -36.01 0.06
C SER A 18 -21.04 -36.09 1.26
N GLY A 19 -21.37 -34.96 1.91
CA GLY A 19 -22.24 -34.91 3.08
C GLY A 19 -21.55 -35.20 4.42
N ALA A 20 -20.24 -35.48 4.43
CA ALA A 20 -19.48 -35.59 5.68
C ALA A 20 -19.44 -34.25 6.41
N VAL A 21 -19.64 -34.27 7.73
CA VAL A 21 -19.69 -33.08 8.58
C VAL A 21 -18.55 -33.09 9.59
N LYS A 22 -17.78 -32.00 9.66
CA LYS A 22 -16.75 -31.79 10.69
C LYS A 22 -17.12 -30.59 11.56
N MET A 23 -17.00 -30.77 12.87
CA MET A 23 -17.19 -29.69 13.82
C MET A 23 -15.97 -28.78 13.84
N ALA A 24 -16.20 -27.49 14.08
CA ALA A 24 -15.12 -26.55 14.26
C ALA A 24 -14.58 -26.58 15.68
N ASP A 25 -13.26 -26.58 15.79
CA ASP A 25 -12.55 -26.48 17.05
C ASP A 25 -12.45 -25.01 17.45
N SER A 26 -12.77 -24.70 18.70
CA SER A 26 -12.48 -23.38 19.26
C SER A 26 -10.97 -23.22 19.42
N VAL A 27 -10.39 -22.21 18.77
CA VAL A 27 -8.95 -21.90 18.92
C VAL A 27 -8.67 -20.85 19.99
N LEU A 28 -9.71 -20.40 20.72
CA LEU A 28 -9.57 -19.49 21.87
C LEU A 28 -8.48 -19.93 22.87
N PRO A 29 -8.34 -21.23 23.23
CA PRO A 29 -7.30 -21.66 24.17
C PRO A 29 -5.88 -21.53 23.62
N GLN A 30 -5.71 -21.40 22.30
CA GLN A 30 -4.41 -21.32 21.62
C GLN A 30 -3.99 -19.86 21.36
N LEU A 31 -4.88 -18.90 21.59
CA LEU A 31 -4.56 -17.48 21.47
C LEU A 31 -3.78 -17.00 22.71
N PRO A 32 -2.82 -16.07 22.55
CA PRO A 32 -2.13 -15.47 23.68
C PRO A 32 -3.10 -14.88 24.70
N GLU A 33 -2.73 -14.85 25.98
CA GLU A 33 -3.54 -14.26 27.08
C GLU A 33 -3.69 -12.73 27.01
N ASP A 34 -3.26 -12.12 25.90
CA ASP A 34 -3.40 -10.70 25.62
C ASP A 34 -4.88 -10.27 25.68
N ALA A 35 -5.15 -9.15 26.36
CA ALA A 35 -6.51 -8.63 26.56
C ALA A 35 -7.19 -8.18 25.25
N GLY A 36 -6.41 -7.77 24.25
CA GLY A 36 -6.86 -7.54 22.88
C GLY A 36 -7.23 -8.84 22.18
N ALA A 37 -6.44 -9.91 22.34
CA ALA A 37 -6.70 -11.25 21.81
C ALA A 37 -7.99 -11.88 22.35
N ARG A 38 -8.40 -11.54 23.58
CA ARG A 38 -9.62 -12.01 24.27
C ARG A 38 -10.74 -10.95 24.35
N SER A 39 -10.84 -10.02 23.40
CA SER A 39 -11.91 -8.99 23.42
C SER A 39 -13.33 -9.58 23.33
N SER A 40 -14.34 -8.83 23.79
CA SER A 40 -15.76 -9.23 23.77
C SER A 40 -16.35 -9.47 22.37
N LEU A 41 -15.64 -9.07 21.30
CA LEU A 41 -15.98 -9.38 19.91
C LEU A 41 -15.38 -10.71 19.41
N ARG A 42 -14.46 -11.31 20.20
CA ARG A 42 -13.62 -12.45 19.82
C ARG A 42 -14.04 -13.84 20.34
N PRO A 43 -15.22 -14.12 20.93
CA PRO A 43 -15.56 -15.50 21.33
C PRO A 43 -15.85 -16.45 20.14
N PHE A 44 -15.56 -16.05 18.90
CA PHE A 44 -15.93 -16.77 17.66
C PHE A 44 -14.74 -17.22 16.81
N HIS A 45 -13.63 -17.58 17.43
CA HIS A 45 -12.48 -18.12 16.69
C HIS A 45 -12.60 -19.64 16.56
N PHE A 46 -12.93 -20.08 15.35
CA PHE A 46 -13.07 -21.49 15.02
C PHE A 46 -12.12 -21.88 13.90
N SER A 47 -11.56 -23.08 13.99
CA SER A 47 -10.77 -23.68 12.93
C SER A 47 -11.32 -25.05 12.56
N ILE A 48 -11.20 -25.41 11.27
CA ILE A 48 -11.56 -26.72 10.77
C ILE A 48 -10.40 -27.20 9.90
N PRO A 49 -9.58 -28.14 10.38
CA PRO A 49 -8.49 -28.67 9.58
C PRO A 49 -9.04 -29.47 8.41
N LEU A 50 -8.76 -28.99 7.20
CA LEU A 50 -9.06 -29.67 5.93
C LEU A 50 -7.96 -30.69 5.66
N ASP A 51 -8.09 -31.85 6.31
CA ASP A 51 -7.22 -33.01 6.11
C ASP A 51 -7.79 -33.95 5.04
N GLN A 52 -7.17 -35.11 4.87
CA GLN A 52 -7.60 -36.13 3.89
C GLN A 52 -9.02 -36.65 4.15
N SER A 53 -9.59 -36.46 5.36
CA SER A 53 -10.97 -36.85 5.66
C SER A 53 -12.02 -35.86 5.14
N LEU A 54 -11.62 -34.67 4.69
CA LEU A 54 -12.49 -33.65 4.10
C LEU A 54 -12.08 -33.31 2.66
N PRO A 55 -12.11 -34.28 1.73
CA PRO A 55 -11.68 -34.05 0.36
C PRO A 55 -12.61 -33.08 -0.36
N GLY A 56 -12.05 -32.32 -1.28
CA GLY A 56 -12.78 -31.39 -2.12
C GLY A 56 -12.30 -29.95 -1.97
N ARG A 57 -13.04 -29.04 -2.60
CA ARG A 57 -12.74 -27.61 -2.62
C ARG A 57 -13.95 -26.74 -2.33
N CYS A 58 -15.14 -27.32 -2.26
CA CYS A 58 -16.38 -26.63 -1.99
C CYS A 58 -17.06 -27.30 -0.81
N TYR A 59 -17.54 -26.45 0.10
CA TYR A 59 -18.08 -26.85 1.38
C TYR A 59 -19.30 -25.99 1.70
N LYS A 60 -20.07 -26.42 2.70
CA LYS A 60 -21.10 -25.58 3.32
C LYS A 60 -20.73 -25.38 4.77
N LEU A 61 -20.52 -24.13 5.17
CA LEU A 61 -20.40 -23.77 6.56
C LEU A 61 -21.80 -23.52 7.11
N TYR A 62 -22.15 -24.15 8.22
CA TYR A 62 -23.40 -23.85 8.90
C TYR A 62 -23.21 -23.77 10.41
N ASP A 63 -24.04 -22.96 11.05
CA ASP A 63 -24.09 -22.86 12.51
C ASP A 63 -25.27 -23.70 13.01
N GLU A 64 -25.00 -24.79 13.72
CA GLU A 64 -26.06 -25.62 14.29
C GLU A 64 -26.87 -24.87 15.36
N SER A 65 -26.29 -23.87 16.02
CA SER A 65 -27.02 -23.02 16.97
C SER A 65 -28.01 -22.07 16.28
N ASN A 66 -27.89 -21.90 14.96
CA ASN A 66 -28.80 -21.12 14.13
C ASN A 66 -29.00 -21.80 12.77
N PRO A 67 -29.89 -22.81 12.67
CA PRO A 67 -30.03 -23.68 11.50
C PRO A 67 -30.34 -22.97 10.18
N GLY A 68 -30.84 -21.72 10.24
CA GLY A 68 -31.08 -20.88 9.07
C GLY A 68 -29.79 -20.33 8.42
N PHE A 69 -28.66 -20.43 9.10
CA PHE A 69 -27.37 -19.94 8.59
C PHE A 69 -26.55 -21.09 8.00
N ARG A 70 -26.67 -21.28 6.68
CA ARG A 70 -25.88 -22.23 5.88
C ARG A 70 -25.34 -21.52 4.64
N ALA A 71 -24.03 -21.31 4.61
CA ALA A 71 -23.36 -20.58 3.55
C ALA A 71 -22.44 -21.54 2.75
N PRO A 72 -22.68 -21.73 1.44
CA PRO A 72 -21.72 -22.43 0.61
C PRO A 72 -20.48 -21.56 0.40
N PHE A 73 -19.30 -22.17 0.38
CA PHE A 73 -18.08 -21.52 -0.05
C PHE A 73 -17.16 -22.52 -0.75
N CYS A 74 -16.26 -22.03 -1.59
CA CYS A 74 -15.20 -22.82 -2.17
C CYS A 74 -13.83 -22.21 -1.86
N LEU A 75 -12.86 -23.05 -1.56
CA LEU A 75 -11.46 -22.66 -1.54
C LEU A 75 -11.05 -22.18 -2.94
N PRO A 76 -10.29 -21.08 -3.02
CA PRO A 76 -9.75 -20.62 -4.28
C PRO A 76 -8.87 -21.72 -4.91
N PRO A 77 -8.73 -21.76 -6.25
CA PRO A 77 -7.83 -22.70 -6.89
C PRO A 77 -6.41 -22.47 -6.40
N LEU A 78 -5.66 -23.56 -6.22
CA LEU A 78 -4.23 -23.47 -5.91
C LEU A 78 -3.60 -22.58 -6.97
N ALA A 79 -3.12 -21.42 -6.53
CA ALA A 79 -2.75 -20.35 -7.43
C ALA A 79 -1.33 -20.56 -7.96
N GLY A 80 -0.94 -21.76 -8.39
CA GLY A 80 0.46 -22.10 -8.71
C GLY A 80 1.08 -21.22 -9.81
N ARG A 81 0.28 -20.72 -10.76
CA ARG A 81 0.73 -19.70 -11.73
C ARG A 81 0.93 -18.34 -11.07
N LEU A 82 0.00 -17.92 -10.21
CA LEU A 82 0.12 -16.68 -9.44
C LEU A 82 1.31 -16.74 -8.48
N CYS A 83 1.51 -17.84 -7.75
CA CYS A 83 2.66 -18.03 -6.87
C CYS A 83 3.98 -17.92 -7.61
N ARG A 84 4.13 -18.55 -8.78
CA ARG A 84 5.35 -18.39 -9.60
C ARG A 84 5.56 -16.97 -10.10
N ARG A 85 4.48 -16.21 -10.32
CA ARG A 85 4.55 -14.80 -10.70
C ARG A 85 4.91 -13.90 -9.53
N LEU A 86 4.32 -14.13 -8.35
CA LEU A 86 4.52 -13.31 -7.16
C LEU A 86 5.85 -13.63 -6.46
N ALA A 87 6.25 -14.89 -6.43
CA ALA A 87 7.48 -15.39 -5.83
C ALA A 87 8.21 -16.32 -6.81
N PRO A 88 8.92 -15.77 -7.81
CA PRO A 88 9.64 -16.57 -8.78
C PRO A 88 10.75 -17.40 -8.09
N PRO A 89 10.77 -18.74 -8.26
CA PRO A 89 11.63 -19.63 -7.47
C PRO A 89 13.13 -19.38 -7.65
N ASN A 90 13.54 -18.76 -8.76
CA ASN A 90 14.94 -18.45 -9.04
C ASN A 90 15.38 -17.08 -8.48
N ALA A 91 14.43 -16.26 -7.99
CA ALA A 91 14.68 -14.91 -7.50
C ALA A 91 14.34 -14.75 -6.01
N THR A 92 13.64 -15.72 -5.41
CA THR A 92 13.15 -15.65 -4.03
C THR A 92 13.39 -16.96 -3.31
N SER A 93 13.54 -16.88 -1.99
CA SER A 93 13.74 -18.05 -1.12
C SER A 93 13.11 -17.81 0.25
N ALA A 94 13.11 -18.81 1.12
CA ALA A 94 12.70 -18.62 2.52
C ALA A 94 13.59 -17.61 3.27
N ALA A 95 14.86 -17.46 2.85
CA ALA A 95 15.76 -16.49 3.44
C ALA A 95 15.47 -15.06 2.98
N VAL A 96 15.05 -14.91 1.73
CA VAL A 96 14.68 -13.63 1.11
C VAL A 96 13.38 -13.82 0.31
N PRO A 97 12.22 -13.81 0.99
CA PRO A 97 10.94 -14.00 0.33
C PRO A 97 10.58 -12.76 -0.50
N ALA A 98 9.76 -12.91 -1.53
CA ALA A 98 9.17 -11.77 -2.22
C ALA A 98 8.25 -11.01 -1.25
N LEU A 99 8.50 -9.72 -1.04
CA LEU A 99 7.56 -8.85 -0.33
C LEU A 99 6.47 -8.36 -1.28
N TRP A 100 5.22 -8.57 -0.90
CA TRP A 100 4.06 -7.96 -1.53
C TRP A 100 3.23 -7.23 -0.48
N SER A 101 2.78 -6.02 -0.79
CA SER A 101 1.76 -5.38 0.04
C SER A 101 0.36 -5.80 -0.38
N VAL A 102 -0.52 -6.01 0.58
CA VAL A 102 -1.95 -6.25 0.37
C VAL A 102 -2.69 -5.01 0.81
N LEU A 103 -3.28 -4.31 -0.16
CA LEU A 103 -4.12 -3.15 0.08
C LEU A 103 -5.59 -3.52 -0.10
N GLN A 104 -6.39 -3.07 0.84
CA GLN A 104 -7.84 -3.20 0.81
C GLN A 104 -8.50 -2.22 -0.18
N PRO A 105 -9.78 -2.44 -0.54
CA PRO A 105 -10.49 -1.57 -1.46
C PRO A 105 -10.51 -0.12 -1.02
N PHE A 106 -10.30 0.77 -2.00
CA PHE A 106 -10.57 2.18 -1.83
C PHE A 106 -12.08 2.37 -1.77
N ARG A 107 -12.49 3.03 -0.71
CA ARG A 107 -13.87 3.23 -0.30
C ARG A 107 -14.22 4.69 -0.56
N SER A 108 -15.46 4.92 -0.97
CA SER A 108 -15.92 6.17 -1.55
C SER A 108 -17.13 6.76 -0.85
N ILE A 109 -17.54 6.16 0.28
CA ILE A 109 -18.58 6.67 1.17
C ILE A 109 -18.31 8.15 1.44
N GLY A 110 -19.34 8.96 1.17
CA GLY A 110 -19.31 10.40 1.41
C GLY A 110 -18.65 11.22 0.31
N VAL A 111 -18.18 10.62 -0.78
CA VAL A 111 -17.73 11.34 -1.98
C VAL A 111 -18.97 11.71 -2.81
N PRO A 112 -19.26 13.02 -3.01
CA PRO A 112 -20.35 13.43 -3.88
C PRO A 112 -20.10 12.99 -5.33
N PRO A 113 -21.15 12.68 -6.12
CA PRO A 113 -20.99 12.27 -7.52
C PRO A 113 -20.13 13.23 -8.35
N SER A 114 -20.28 14.54 -8.12
CA SER A 114 -19.49 15.58 -8.81
C SER A 114 -18.00 15.58 -8.49
N LYS A 115 -17.56 14.90 -7.42
CA LYS A 115 -16.16 14.80 -7.01
C LYS A 115 -15.56 13.41 -7.28
N TRP A 116 -16.32 12.51 -7.90
CA TRP A 116 -15.91 11.14 -8.13
C TRP A 116 -14.62 11.04 -8.94
N GLU A 117 -14.55 11.76 -10.06
CA GLU A 117 -13.39 11.74 -10.95
C GLU A 117 -12.13 12.27 -10.27
N ALA A 118 -12.26 13.38 -9.52
CA ALA A 118 -11.16 13.94 -8.75
C ALA A 118 -10.69 12.98 -7.64
N HIS A 119 -11.62 12.29 -6.97
CA HIS A 119 -11.31 11.25 -5.99
C HIS A 119 -10.52 10.10 -6.64
N LEU A 120 -10.96 9.59 -7.79
CA LEU A 120 -10.28 8.52 -8.51
C LEU A 120 -8.87 8.90 -8.97
N ARG A 121 -8.69 10.11 -9.54
CA ARG A 121 -7.36 10.62 -9.92
C ARG A 121 -6.42 10.67 -8.71
N ALA A 122 -6.90 11.20 -7.59
CA ALA A 122 -6.11 11.29 -6.37
C ALA A 122 -5.81 9.90 -5.78
N THR A 123 -6.74 8.96 -5.86
CA THR A 123 -6.53 7.55 -5.48
C THR A 123 -5.48 6.89 -6.37
N ALA A 124 -5.53 7.10 -7.69
CA ALA A 124 -4.54 6.56 -8.61
C ALA A 124 -3.12 7.10 -8.32
N ALA A 125 -2.99 8.40 -8.07
CA ALA A 125 -1.73 9.01 -7.66
C ALA A 125 -1.17 8.38 -6.38
N ARG A 126 -2.02 8.19 -5.36
CA ARG A 126 -1.67 7.55 -4.08
C ARG A 126 -1.24 6.09 -4.26
N VAL A 127 -1.94 5.33 -5.09
CA VAL A 127 -1.55 3.94 -5.43
C VAL A 127 -0.20 3.93 -6.14
N ASN A 128 0.02 4.81 -7.12
CA ASN A 128 1.30 4.93 -7.81
C ASN A 128 2.44 5.23 -6.82
N ASN A 129 2.24 6.18 -5.91
CA ASN A 129 3.22 6.50 -4.87
C ASN A 129 3.54 5.28 -4.00
N TYR A 130 2.51 4.64 -3.47
CA TYR A 130 2.68 3.47 -2.61
C TYR A 130 3.41 2.32 -3.31
N VAL A 131 3.01 1.98 -4.55
CA VAL A 131 3.68 0.93 -5.34
C VAL A 131 5.15 1.29 -5.54
N ASN A 132 5.46 2.51 -5.97
CA ASN A 132 6.84 2.95 -6.18
C ASN A 132 7.67 2.85 -4.88
N HIS A 133 7.10 3.22 -3.73
CA HIS A 133 7.78 3.04 -2.44
C HIS A 133 8.07 1.57 -2.13
N VAL A 134 7.09 0.68 -2.30
CA VAL A 134 7.29 -0.77 -2.09
C VAL A 134 8.40 -1.30 -3.00
N LEU A 135 8.41 -0.92 -4.28
CA LEU A 135 9.47 -1.30 -5.23
C LEU A 135 10.82 -0.73 -4.82
N GLY A 136 10.87 0.53 -4.40
CA GLY A 136 12.08 1.16 -3.87
C GLY A 136 12.64 0.41 -2.67
N MET A 137 11.78 -0.09 -1.78
CA MET A 137 12.18 -0.90 -0.63
C MET A 137 12.66 -2.29 -1.03
N GLY A 138 12.72 -2.65 -2.31
CA GLY A 138 13.08 -3.99 -2.79
C GLY A 138 11.92 -4.99 -2.73
N GLY A 139 10.69 -4.51 -2.54
CA GLY A 139 9.48 -5.31 -2.69
C GLY A 139 9.16 -5.62 -4.15
N GLN A 140 8.30 -6.61 -4.36
CA GLN A 140 7.95 -7.10 -5.70
C GLN A 140 6.68 -6.45 -6.27
N GLY A 141 5.79 -5.93 -5.42
CA GLY A 141 4.60 -5.24 -5.87
C GLY A 141 3.49 -5.13 -4.84
N VAL A 142 2.29 -4.82 -5.33
CA VAL A 142 1.09 -4.61 -4.54
C VAL A 142 -0.07 -5.44 -5.10
N LEU A 143 -0.78 -6.11 -4.21
CA LEU A 143 -2.08 -6.72 -4.46
C LEU A 143 -3.14 -5.72 -4.00
N LEU A 144 -3.81 -5.07 -4.95
CA LEU A 144 -4.86 -4.10 -4.66
C LEU A 144 -6.22 -4.75 -4.85
N TYR A 145 -6.92 -4.95 -3.73
CA TYR A 145 -8.31 -5.37 -3.75
C TYR A 145 -9.16 -4.20 -4.22
N ALA A 146 -10.08 -4.44 -5.14
CA ALA A 146 -10.97 -3.41 -5.64
C ALA A 146 -12.31 -4.02 -6.06
N ASP A 147 -13.40 -3.33 -5.76
CA ASP A 147 -14.70 -3.64 -6.36
C ASP A 147 -14.67 -3.36 -7.87
N ALA A 148 -15.68 -3.87 -8.60
CA ALA A 148 -15.73 -3.77 -10.05
C ALA A 148 -15.69 -2.32 -10.56
N MET A 149 -16.37 -1.40 -9.89
CA MET A 149 -16.43 0.00 -10.31
C MET A 149 -15.09 0.69 -10.11
N THR A 150 -14.51 0.57 -8.91
CA THR A 150 -13.21 1.15 -8.58
C THR A 150 -12.11 0.56 -9.47
N ARG A 151 -12.15 -0.75 -9.71
CA ARG A 151 -11.21 -1.44 -10.59
C ARG A 151 -11.27 -0.89 -12.01
N VAL A 152 -12.45 -0.88 -12.64
CA VAL A 152 -12.62 -0.38 -14.01
C VAL A 152 -12.17 1.08 -14.11
N ALA A 153 -12.50 1.90 -13.11
CA ALA A 153 -12.08 3.29 -13.09
C ALA A 153 -10.56 3.48 -13.00
N LEU A 154 -9.87 2.67 -12.19
CA LEU A 154 -8.43 2.82 -11.96
C LEU A 154 -7.56 2.11 -13.00
N GLU A 155 -8.03 1.02 -13.60
CA GLU A 155 -7.30 0.25 -14.62
C GLU A 155 -6.96 1.09 -15.86
N HIS A 156 -7.78 2.11 -16.17
CA HIS A 156 -7.58 2.99 -17.33
C HIS A 156 -6.80 4.27 -17.00
N VAL A 157 -6.33 4.45 -15.77
CA VAL A 157 -5.53 5.62 -15.42
C VAL A 157 -4.09 5.39 -15.87
N SER A 158 -3.61 6.25 -16.78
CA SER A 158 -2.29 6.13 -17.42
C SER A 158 -1.10 5.99 -16.46
N VAL A 159 -1.19 6.56 -15.25
CA VAL A 159 -0.13 6.43 -14.23
C VAL A 159 -0.02 5.01 -13.66
N LEU A 160 -1.10 4.23 -13.68
CA LEU A 160 -1.14 2.86 -13.13
C LEU A 160 -0.89 1.79 -14.18
N GLU A 161 -1.21 2.06 -15.44
CA GLU A 161 -1.06 1.10 -16.55
C GLU A 161 0.35 0.48 -16.63
N PRO A 162 1.46 1.24 -16.57
CA PRO A 162 2.81 0.65 -16.61
C PRO A 162 3.09 -0.29 -15.43
N LEU A 163 2.52 0.00 -14.25
CA LEU A 163 2.68 -0.82 -13.06
C LEU A 163 1.92 -2.14 -13.20
N THR A 164 0.70 -2.10 -13.77
CA THR A 164 -0.08 -3.31 -14.06
C THR A 164 0.55 -4.14 -15.17
N ALA A 165 1.01 -3.52 -16.26
CA ALA A 165 1.66 -4.19 -17.39
C ALA A 165 2.93 -4.95 -16.96
N ARG A 166 3.75 -4.35 -16.09
CA ARG A 166 4.94 -4.99 -15.50
C ARG A 166 4.61 -5.99 -14.39
N GLY A 167 3.33 -6.14 -14.07
CA GLY A 167 2.84 -7.01 -13.02
C GLY A 167 3.23 -6.58 -11.61
N ARG A 168 3.61 -5.31 -11.39
CA ARG A 168 3.95 -4.72 -10.09
C ARG A 168 2.73 -4.26 -9.30
N LEU A 169 1.62 -3.99 -10.00
CA LEU A 169 0.30 -3.79 -9.42
C LEU A 169 -0.63 -4.88 -9.93
N VAL A 170 -1.21 -5.67 -9.02
CA VAL A 170 -2.14 -6.75 -9.34
C VAL A 170 -3.50 -6.43 -8.75
N TRP A 171 -4.50 -6.33 -9.63
CA TRP A 171 -5.90 -6.16 -9.24
C TRP A 171 -6.47 -7.47 -8.72
N VAL A 172 -7.03 -7.44 -7.52
CA VAL A 172 -7.79 -8.55 -6.95
C VAL A 172 -9.25 -8.12 -6.90
N SER A 173 -10.09 -8.78 -7.69
CA SER A 173 -11.53 -8.50 -7.68
C SER A 173 -12.11 -8.77 -6.30
N TRP A 174 -12.73 -7.75 -5.70
CA TRP A 174 -13.41 -7.85 -4.42
C TRP A 174 -14.93 -7.71 -4.64
N PRO A 175 -15.70 -8.80 -4.51
CA PRO A 175 -17.12 -8.79 -4.89
C PRO A 175 -18.00 -8.03 -3.89
N PHE A 176 -17.46 -7.71 -2.71
CA PHE A 176 -18.23 -7.04 -1.68
C PHE A 176 -18.23 -5.53 -1.94
N PRO A 177 -19.41 -4.94 -2.19
CA PRO A 177 -19.53 -3.49 -2.28
C PRO A 177 -19.11 -2.87 -0.94
N GLU A 178 -18.97 -1.56 -0.97
CA GLU A 178 -18.75 -0.78 0.23
C GLU A 178 -19.92 -0.97 1.21
N ARG A 179 -19.64 -1.48 2.42
CA ARG A 179 -20.65 -1.84 3.43
C ARG A 179 -20.77 -0.76 4.49
N SER A 180 -21.99 -0.33 4.76
CA SER A 180 -22.35 0.53 5.89
C SER A 180 -23.37 -0.20 6.77
N PRO A 181 -23.27 -0.17 8.12
CA PRO A 181 -22.31 0.56 8.95
C PRO A 181 -21.03 -0.25 9.27
N LEU A 182 -20.87 -1.44 8.69
CA LEU A 182 -19.71 -2.32 8.87
C LEU A 182 -18.47 -1.67 8.23
N SER A 183 -17.89 -0.73 8.96
CA SER A 183 -16.79 0.16 8.54
C SER A 183 -15.57 -0.57 7.96
N TYR A 184 -14.68 0.22 7.35
CA TYR A 184 -13.35 -0.13 6.82
C TYR A 184 -12.62 -1.29 7.53
N ALA A 185 -12.67 -1.31 8.86
CA ALA A 185 -11.99 -2.32 9.68
C ALA A 185 -12.42 -3.78 9.37
N TYR A 186 -13.71 -4.00 9.05
CA TYR A 186 -14.23 -5.34 8.76
C TYR A 186 -13.73 -5.87 7.42
N ASP A 187 -13.61 -5.00 6.41
CA ASP A 187 -13.07 -5.36 5.11
C ASP A 187 -11.59 -5.74 5.21
N MET A 188 -10.80 -5.04 6.03
CA MET A 188 -9.39 -5.35 6.21
C MET A 188 -9.18 -6.79 6.72
N ALA A 189 -9.95 -7.23 7.72
CA ALA A 189 -9.86 -8.59 8.24
C ALA A 189 -10.18 -9.65 7.16
N LEU A 190 -11.22 -9.40 6.36
CA LEU A 190 -11.63 -10.30 5.28
C LEU A 190 -10.64 -10.34 4.12
N VAL A 191 -10.13 -9.18 3.71
CA VAL A 191 -9.11 -9.05 2.65
C VAL A 191 -7.82 -9.74 3.08
N ALA A 192 -7.36 -9.48 4.31
CA ALA A 192 -6.17 -10.11 4.85
C ALA A 192 -6.32 -11.64 4.90
N SER A 193 -7.43 -12.12 5.46
CA SER A 193 -7.75 -13.56 5.51
C SER A 193 -7.79 -14.18 4.12
N HIS A 194 -8.45 -13.53 3.15
CA HIS A 194 -8.52 -14.01 1.78
C HIS A 194 -7.14 -14.10 1.14
N ALA A 195 -6.30 -13.06 1.28
CA ALA A 195 -4.96 -13.03 0.72
C ALA A 195 -4.07 -14.13 1.32
N LEU A 196 -4.08 -14.28 2.65
CA LEU A 196 -3.26 -15.28 3.36
C LEU A 196 -3.67 -16.71 3.00
N LEU A 197 -4.97 -16.98 2.92
CA LEU A 197 -5.47 -18.31 2.53
C LEU A 197 -5.16 -18.61 1.06
N ALA A 198 -5.43 -17.67 0.16
CA ALA A 198 -5.23 -17.87 -1.28
C ALA A 198 -3.75 -18.04 -1.65
N LEU A 199 -2.84 -17.42 -0.90
CA LEU A 199 -1.40 -17.39 -1.16
C LEU A 199 -0.58 -18.31 -0.24
N GLY A 200 -1.21 -18.96 0.74
CA GLY A 200 -0.59 -20.01 1.56
C GLY A 200 0.17 -21.08 0.74
N PRO A 201 -0.34 -21.55 -0.41
CA PRO A 201 0.36 -22.50 -1.27
C PRO A 201 1.65 -21.97 -1.92
N CYS A 202 1.92 -20.66 -1.89
CA CYS A 202 3.14 -20.10 -2.46
C CYS A 202 4.42 -20.43 -1.66
N GLY A 203 4.27 -21.10 -0.51
CA GLY A 203 5.39 -21.49 0.34
C GLY A 203 5.98 -20.30 1.10
N THR A 204 7.14 -20.54 1.71
CA THR A 204 7.87 -19.57 2.54
C THR A 204 8.59 -18.50 1.72
N ASN A 205 8.48 -18.55 0.39
CA ASN A 205 9.12 -17.62 -0.54
C ASN A 205 8.32 -16.32 -0.76
N LEU A 206 7.20 -16.15 -0.08
CA LEU A 206 6.30 -15.00 -0.21
C LEU A 206 6.01 -14.42 1.18
N ALA A 207 6.21 -13.12 1.34
CA ALA A 207 5.85 -12.35 2.51
C ALA A 207 4.78 -11.32 2.12
N LEU A 208 3.76 -11.18 2.97
CA LEU A 208 2.67 -10.23 2.76
C LEU A 208 2.69 -9.15 3.83
N LEU A 209 2.85 -7.89 3.43
CA LEU A 209 2.58 -6.73 4.28
C LEU A 209 1.10 -6.35 4.13
N VAL A 210 0.31 -6.56 5.16
CA VAL A 210 -1.08 -6.09 5.19
C VAL A 210 -1.11 -4.71 5.82
N GLY A 211 -1.51 -3.70 5.05
CA GLY A 211 -1.46 -2.31 5.49
C GLY A 211 -2.43 -1.42 4.73
N ASP A 212 -2.46 -0.17 5.17
CA ASP A 212 -3.23 0.89 4.53
C ASP A 212 -2.31 1.67 3.57
N VAL A 213 -2.88 2.37 2.58
CA VAL A 213 -2.09 3.08 1.56
C VAL A 213 -1.29 4.26 2.12
N ASP A 214 -1.61 4.72 3.33
CA ASP A 214 -0.93 5.79 4.06
C ASP A 214 0.16 5.26 5.00
N GLU A 215 0.50 3.96 4.93
CA GLU A 215 1.43 3.28 5.82
C GLU A 215 2.63 2.69 5.06
N TYR A 216 3.77 3.36 5.16
CA TYR A 216 4.95 3.10 4.33
C TYR A 216 6.00 2.31 5.11
N LEU A 217 6.39 1.13 4.62
CA LEU A 217 7.47 0.31 5.21
C LEU A 217 8.78 1.09 5.26
N TYR A 218 9.41 1.10 6.43
CA TYR A 218 10.60 1.90 6.65
C TYR A 218 11.61 1.19 7.56
N ASN A 219 12.89 1.38 7.24
CA ASN A 219 14.01 1.02 8.08
C ASN A 219 14.84 2.28 8.36
N PRO A 220 15.19 2.56 9.64
CA PRO A 220 15.89 3.80 10.00
C PRO A 220 17.30 3.93 9.43
N PHE A 221 17.90 2.82 8.98
CA PHE A 221 19.24 2.78 8.37
C PHE A 221 19.19 2.73 6.84
N GLY A 222 18.01 2.91 6.22
CA GLY A 222 17.85 2.88 4.77
C GLY A 222 18.08 1.50 4.16
N ARG A 223 17.94 0.42 4.93
CA ARG A 223 18.06 -0.96 4.42
C ARG A 223 16.86 -1.35 3.57
N ALA A 224 17.11 -2.10 2.50
CA ALA A 224 16.08 -2.66 1.66
C ALA A 224 15.50 -3.94 2.28
N TRP A 225 14.49 -4.50 1.61
CA TRP A 225 13.71 -5.63 2.09
C TRP A 225 14.55 -6.87 2.44
N PRO A 226 15.54 -7.32 1.66
CA PRO A 226 16.34 -8.49 2.03
C PRO A 226 17.02 -8.35 3.39
N GLU A 227 17.65 -7.20 3.65
CA GLU A 227 18.36 -6.93 4.89
C GLU A 227 17.40 -6.62 6.05
N LEU A 228 16.28 -5.94 5.75
CA LEU A 228 15.19 -5.72 6.70
C LEU A 228 14.63 -7.07 7.17
N HIS A 229 14.34 -7.98 6.25
CA HIS A 229 13.84 -9.32 6.56
C HIS A 229 14.84 -10.14 7.36
N SER A 230 16.15 -10.07 7.04
CA SER A 230 17.19 -10.72 7.85
C SER A 230 17.17 -10.22 9.29
N CYS A 231 17.10 -8.90 9.49
CA CYS A 231 17.01 -8.30 10.82
C CYS A 231 15.75 -8.75 11.58
N LEU A 232 14.60 -8.78 10.91
CA LEU A 232 13.35 -9.29 11.50
C LEU A 232 13.48 -10.76 11.91
N ARG A 233 14.17 -11.60 11.11
CA ARG A 233 14.41 -13.01 11.44
C ARG A 233 15.41 -13.20 12.58
N GLU A 234 16.44 -12.38 12.66
CA GLU A 234 17.44 -12.45 13.75
C GLU A 234 16.82 -12.05 15.09
N THR A 235 16.02 -10.98 15.08
CA THR A 235 15.30 -10.52 16.29
C THR A 235 14.13 -11.42 16.65
N GLY A 236 13.46 -11.97 15.64
CA GLY A 236 12.30 -12.85 15.77
C GLY A 236 12.61 -14.33 16.00
N GLY A 237 13.77 -14.82 15.57
CA GLY A 237 14.03 -16.24 15.38
C GLY A 237 13.34 -16.82 14.13
N PRO A 238 13.70 -18.06 13.73
CA PRO A 238 13.20 -18.68 12.51
C PRO A 238 11.71 -19.07 12.57
N ASP A 239 11.17 -19.26 13.77
CA ASP A 239 9.78 -19.70 14.00
C ASP A 239 8.78 -18.53 14.01
N VAL A 240 9.19 -17.29 13.72
CA VAL A 240 8.26 -16.17 13.60
C VAL A 240 7.59 -16.16 12.24
N SER A 241 6.27 -16.29 12.26
CA SER A 241 5.42 -16.32 11.07
C SER A 241 4.73 -14.99 10.82
N VAL A 242 4.61 -14.16 11.87
CA VAL A 242 3.97 -12.84 11.82
C VAL A 242 4.83 -11.84 12.58
N ASN A 243 5.34 -10.83 11.86
CA ASN A 243 6.00 -9.67 12.45
C ASN A 243 5.01 -8.50 12.49
N LEU A 244 4.77 -7.94 13.68
CA LEU A 244 3.94 -6.76 13.88
C LEU A 244 4.81 -5.50 13.81
N LEU A 245 4.62 -4.71 12.77
CA LEU A 245 5.27 -3.42 12.56
C LEU A 245 4.48 -2.33 13.27
N ARG A 246 5.14 -1.60 14.17
CA ARG A 246 4.55 -0.41 14.81
C ARG A 246 4.37 0.71 13.79
N ARG A 247 3.34 1.52 13.99
CA ARG A 247 3.10 2.73 13.20
C ARG A 247 3.63 3.94 13.94
N VAL A 248 4.28 4.83 13.20
CA VAL A 248 4.80 6.10 13.73
C VAL A 248 4.35 7.21 12.82
N ASP A 249 3.66 8.21 13.36
CA ASP A 249 3.20 9.36 12.59
C ASP A 249 4.40 10.13 12.02
N VAL A 250 4.32 10.50 10.75
CA VAL A 250 5.23 11.45 10.11
C VAL A 250 4.51 12.72 9.72
N ALA A 251 5.22 13.84 9.79
CA ALA A 251 4.76 15.15 9.35
C ALA A 251 5.85 15.91 8.56
N SER A 252 5.42 16.94 7.84
CA SER A 252 6.29 17.91 7.20
C SER A 252 6.43 19.16 8.06
N SER A 253 7.64 19.73 8.12
CA SER A 253 7.85 21.07 8.68
C SER A 253 7.57 22.20 7.68
N VAL A 254 7.39 21.87 6.38
CA VAL A 254 7.29 22.87 5.30
C VAL A 254 5.92 22.86 4.62
N LEU A 255 5.15 21.78 4.75
CA LEU A 255 3.79 21.70 4.26
C LEU A 255 2.81 21.81 5.43
N SER A 256 1.80 22.67 5.30
CA SER A 256 0.63 22.64 6.20
C SER A 256 -0.16 21.34 6.04
N PRO A 257 -1.00 20.95 7.00
CA PRO A 257 -1.82 19.73 6.91
C PRO A 257 -2.68 19.63 5.64
N SER A 258 -3.18 20.77 5.14
CA SER A 258 -3.94 20.83 3.89
C SER A 258 -3.07 20.64 2.65
N GLN A 259 -1.84 21.19 2.69
CA GLN A 259 -0.87 20.98 1.62
C GLN A 259 -0.36 19.54 1.61
N GLU A 260 -0.15 18.91 2.77
CA GLU A 260 0.20 17.48 2.86
C GLU A 260 -0.86 16.60 2.14
N ALA A 261 -2.14 16.81 2.43
CA ALA A 261 -3.21 16.04 1.79
C ALA A 261 -3.26 16.22 0.26
N ALA A 262 -3.02 17.44 -0.20
CA ALA A 262 -2.93 17.75 -1.63
C ALA A 262 -1.66 17.14 -2.26
N TRP A 263 -0.54 17.14 -1.55
CA TRP A 263 0.76 16.66 -2.02
C TRP A 263 0.71 15.18 -2.46
N TRP A 264 -0.04 14.35 -1.73
CA TRP A 264 -0.25 12.94 -2.07
C TRP A 264 -1.21 12.69 -3.22
N SER A 265 -1.94 13.72 -3.67
CA SER A 265 -2.83 13.62 -4.84
C SER A 265 -2.05 13.74 -6.17
N PHE A 266 -0.73 13.97 -6.11
CA PHE A 266 0.16 13.96 -7.26
C PHE A 266 1.00 12.69 -7.27
N GLY A 267 0.99 11.97 -8.39
CA GLY A 267 1.79 10.76 -8.57
C GLY A 267 3.27 11.12 -8.73
N ALA A 268 4.14 10.39 -8.06
CA ALA A 268 5.58 10.46 -8.22
C ALA A 268 5.94 10.13 -9.67
N ARG A 269 6.54 11.11 -10.36
CA ARG A 269 7.06 10.92 -11.72
C ARG A 269 8.35 10.12 -11.73
N THR A 270 9.13 10.24 -10.65
CA THR A 270 10.37 9.51 -10.43
C THR A 270 10.53 9.19 -8.94
N MET A 271 11.42 8.25 -8.61
CA MET A 271 11.69 7.88 -7.22
C MET A 271 12.25 9.04 -6.39
N GLU A 272 12.98 9.97 -7.02
CA GLU A 272 13.55 11.19 -6.40
C GLU A 272 12.50 12.20 -6.01
N ARG A 273 11.38 12.23 -6.75
CA ARG A 273 10.28 13.17 -6.53
C ARG A 273 9.13 12.51 -5.77
N HIS A 274 9.42 11.46 -5.00
CA HIS A 274 8.41 10.79 -4.21
C HIS A 274 7.89 11.72 -3.08
N PRO A 275 6.57 11.86 -2.88
CA PRO A 275 5.99 12.79 -1.91
C PRO A 275 6.51 12.63 -0.47
N ILE A 276 6.90 11.42 -0.09
CA ILE A 276 7.45 11.10 1.23
C ILE A 276 8.69 11.93 1.59
N PHE A 277 9.47 12.44 0.61
CA PHE A 277 10.64 13.26 0.89
C PHE A 277 10.33 14.62 1.50
N ALA A 278 9.08 15.07 1.44
CA ALA A 278 8.64 16.28 2.14
C ALA A 278 8.54 16.11 3.67
N TYR A 279 8.64 14.88 4.17
CA TYR A 279 8.46 14.53 5.58
C TYR A 279 9.81 14.49 6.30
N ASN A 280 9.94 15.31 7.35
CA ASN A 280 11.15 15.51 8.12
C ASN A 280 10.89 15.60 9.63
N ARG A 281 9.68 15.21 10.06
CA ARG A 281 9.27 15.14 11.45
C ARG A 281 8.71 13.75 11.73
N LEU A 282 9.15 13.14 12.81
CA LEU A 282 8.68 11.84 13.28
C LEU A 282 8.10 12.00 14.69
N ALA A 283 6.92 11.42 14.93
CA ALA A 283 6.28 11.48 16.23
C ALA A 283 7.17 10.84 17.30
N LYS A 284 7.22 11.48 18.48
CA LYS A 284 8.00 11.01 19.63
C LYS A 284 7.57 9.62 20.11
N TYR A 285 6.29 9.32 19.96
CA TYR A 285 5.69 8.08 20.42
C TYR A 285 5.04 7.33 19.26
N PRO A 286 5.29 6.02 19.11
CA PRO A 286 4.55 5.20 18.16
C PRO A 286 3.07 5.11 18.57
N HIS A 287 2.22 4.76 17.61
CA HIS A 287 0.84 4.35 17.90
C HIS A 287 0.83 3.17 18.86
N ARG A 288 -0.30 2.95 19.56
CA ARG A 288 -0.49 1.80 20.46
C ARG A 288 -0.22 0.46 19.78
N ALA A 289 0.10 -0.57 20.55
CA ALA A 289 0.58 -1.86 20.04
C ALA A 289 -0.48 -2.59 19.21
N GLU A 290 -1.72 -2.51 19.67
CA GLU A 290 -2.94 -3.05 19.04
C GLU A 290 -3.25 -2.41 17.69
N LEU A 291 -2.53 -1.36 17.30
CA LEU A 291 -2.65 -0.65 16.02
C LEU A 291 -1.51 -0.98 15.06
N SER A 292 -0.69 -1.98 15.37
CA SER A 292 0.37 -2.44 14.47
C SER A 292 -0.20 -3.02 13.18
N LYS A 293 0.68 -3.33 12.24
CA LYS A 293 0.32 -4.02 10.99
C LYS A 293 1.25 -5.17 10.78
N MET A 294 0.78 -6.18 10.07
CA MET A 294 1.50 -7.44 9.98
C MET A 294 2.29 -7.57 8.68
N VAL A 295 3.50 -8.11 8.82
CA VAL A 295 4.21 -8.81 7.75
C VAL A 295 4.14 -10.30 8.05
N ALA A 296 3.48 -11.06 7.19
CA ALA A 296 3.18 -12.47 7.40
C ALA A 296 3.81 -13.35 6.31
N LEU A 297 4.27 -14.54 6.70
CA LEU A 297 4.63 -15.63 5.78
C LEU A 297 3.42 -16.57 5.64
N PRO A 298 2.63 -16.48 4.53
CA PRO A 298 1.32 -17.13 4.45
C PRO A 298 1.38 -18.66 4.59
N SER A 299 2.45 -19.28 4.10
CA SER A 299 2.62 -20.73 4.15
C SER A 299 2.73 -21.30 5.57
N GLN A 300 3.05 -20.46 6.56
CA GLN A 300 3.05 -20.85 7.98
C GLN A 300 1.63 -20.86 8.59
N ARG A 301 0.60 -20.75 7.74
CA ARG A 301 -0.83 -20.85 8.07
C ARG A 301 -1.26 -19.80 9.11
N VAL A 302 -1.33 -18.54 8.70
CA VAL A 302 -1.94 -17.49 9.51
C VAL A 302 -3.45 -17.71 9.59
N VAL A 303 -3.96 -17.99 10.79
CA VAL A 303 -5.34 -18.48 11.02
C VAL A 303 -6.28 -17.43 11.57
N SER A 304 -5.76 -16.34 12.15
CA SER A 304 -6.59 -15.23 12.59
C SER A 304 -5.96 -13.93 12.15
N THR A 305 -6.78 -13.06 11.55
CA THR A 305 -6.43 -11.67 11.29
C THR A 305 -7.58 -10.79 11.70
N PHE A 306 -7.33 -9.80 12.56
CA PHE A 306 -8.33 -8.82 12.95
C PHE A 306 -7.74 -7.43 12.87
N VAL A 307 -8.13 -6.68 11.84
CA VAL A 307 -7.83 -5.26 11.59
C VAL A 307 -6.31 -4.95 11.61
N HIS A 308 -5.68 -5.00 12.77
CA HIS A 308 -4.29 -4.68 13.06
C HIS A 308 -3.45 -5.88 13.55
N GLU A 309 -4.08 -7.03 13.79
CA GLU A 309 -3.42 -8.21 14.36
C GLU A 309 -3.48 -9.42 13.45
N GLY A 310 -2.50 -10.32 13.60
CA GLY A 310 -2.44 -11.62 12.95
C GLY A 310 -1.83 -12.67 13.86
N TYR A 311 -2.41 -13.88 13.90
CA TYR A 311 -1.91 -15.03 14.67
C TYR A 311 -1.66 -16.23 13.78
N PRO A 312 -0.45 -16.81 13.81
CA PRO A 312 -0.15 -18.00 13.05
C PRO A 312 -0.63 -19.27 13.75
N LEU A 313 -0.98 -20.29 12.97
CA LEU A 313 -1.23 -21.64 13.44
C LEU A 313 0.07 -22.31 13.88
N HIS A 314 1.17 -21.99 13.18
CA HIS A 314 2.51 -22.51 13.44
C HIS A 314 3.50 -21.38 13.62
N GLY A 315 4.39 -21.52 14.60
CA GLY A 315 5.35 -20.47 14.95
C GLY A 315 4.77 -19.47 15.95
N ARG A 316 5.20 -18.21 15.87
CA ARG A 316 4.76 -17.15 16.78
C ARG A 316 4.56 -15.79 16.11
N THR A 317 3.82 -14.92 16.80
CA THR A 317 3.71 -13.50 16.50
C THR A 317 4.72 -12.72 17.33
N MET A 318 5.41 -11.74 16.75
CA MET A 318 6.32 -10.87 17.47
C MET A 318 6.24 -9.42 16.98
N TYR A 319 6.42 -8.46 17.88
CA TYR A 319 6.66 -7.08 17.49
C TYR A 319 8.04 -6.93 16.85
N ALA A 320 8.10 -6.34 15.68
CA ALA A 320 9.35 -6.01 15.04
C ALA A 320 10.12 -4.99 15.88
N ASN A 321 11.42 -5.23 16.03
CA ASN A 321 12.32 -4.22 16.57
C ASN A 321 12.32 -3.01 15.61
N ALA A 322 12.11 -1.80 16.14
CA ALA A 322 12.06 -0.58 15.33
C ALA A 322 13.38 -0.29 14.58
N SER A 323 14.50 -0.84 15.05
CA SER A 323 15.79 -0.81 14.33
C SER A 323 15.78 -1.67 13.06
N CYS A 324 14.98 -2.73 13.03
CA CYS A 324 14.76 -3.57 11.85
C CYS A 324 13.70 -2.95 10.94
N GLY A 325 12.54 -2.56 11.46
CA GLY A 325 11.56 -1.87 10.64
C GLY A 325 10.27 -1.48 11.36
N PHE A 326 9.62 -0.46 10.82
CA PHE A 326 8.31 0.03 11.27
C PHE A 326 7.59 0.70 10.08
N LEU A 327 6.36 1.16 10.30
CA LEU A 327 5.57 1.87 9.29
C LEU A 327 5.54 3.37 9.58
N LEU A 328 5.91 4.17 8.58
CA LEU A 328 5.64 5.60 8.56
C LEU A 328 4.16 5.79 8.22
N HIS A 329 3.38 6.32 9.16
CA HIS A 329 1.97 6.60 8.96
C HIS A 329 1.79 8.09 8.63
N VAL A 330 1.27 8.36 7.43
CA VAL A 330 1.08 9.72 6.94
C VAL A 330 -0.29 10.24 7.39
N LYS A 331 -0.31 11.03 8.46
CA LYS A 331 -1.58 11.38 9.13
C LYS A 331 -2.55 12.21 8.28
N ASN A 332 -2.02 13.16 7.51
CA ASN A 332 -2.81 14.05 6.65
C ASN A 332 -2.88 13.54 5.21
N TYR A 333 -2.93 12.23 4.98
CA TYR A 333 -2.83 11.63 3.64
C TYR A 333 -4.04 11.88 2.74
N TRP A 334 -5.24 11.68 3.29
CA TRP A 334 -6.51 11.82 2.57
C TRP A 334 -7.15 13.18 2.77
N VAL A 335 -7.15 13.63 4.01
CA VAL A 335 -7.77 14.86 4.47
C VAL A 335 -6.90 15.48 5.56
N PRO A 336 -6.96 16.80 5.78
CA PRO A 336 -6.28 17.44 6.89
C PRO A 336 -6.88 16.94 8.20
N ARG A 337 -6.08 16.34 9.08
CA ARG A 337 -6.56 15.80 10.37
C ARG A 337 -6.00 16.55 11.58
N VAL A 338 -4.74 17.00 11.55
CA VAL A 338 -4.09 17.58 12.75
C VAL A 338 -3.18 18.75 12.38
N ASN A 339 -3.30 19.87 13.10
CA ASN A 339 -2.20 20.82 13.26
C ASN A 339 -1.20 20.17 14.22
N ALA A 340 -0.14 19.56 13.69
CA ALA A 340 0.88 18.95 14.53
C ALA A 340 1.54 20.06 15.37
N SER A 341 1.24 20.14 16.67
CA SER A 341 2.06 20.97 17.55
C SER A 341 3.47 20.38 17.51
N GLU A 342 4.48 21.26 17.41
CA GLU A 342 5.88 20.84 17.27
C GLU A 342 6.32 19.95 18.44
N GLU A 343 5.69 20.11 19.59
CA GLU A 343 5.97 19.36 20.82
C GLU A 343 5.79 17.84 20.69
N HIS A 344 4.95 17.36 19.76
CA HIS A 344 4.71 15.93 19.58
C HIS A 344 5.69 15.25 18.63
N TYR A 345 6.51 16.02 17.91
CA TYR A 345 7.41 15.51 16.88
C TYR A 345 8.87 15.83 17.21
N THR A 346 9.75 15.06 16.59
CA THR A 346 11.20 15.29 16.61
C THR A 346 11.71 15.43 15.19
N PRO A 347 12.79 16.20 14.97
CA PRO A 347 13.48 16.23 13.69
C PRO A 347 13.86 14.82 13.27
N PHE A 348 13.59 14.51 12.00
CA PHE A 348 13.78 13.20 11.43
C PHE A 348 14.42 13.32 10.06
N ARG A 349 15.47 12.54 9.83
CA ARG A 349 16.08 12.41 8.52
C ARG A 349 15.57 11.13 7.87
N LEU A 350 14.87 11.29 6.76
CA LEU A 350 14.38 10.16 5.99
C LEU A 350 15.54 9.47 5.27
N HIS A 351 15.74 8.18 5.55
CA HIS A 351 16.72 7.32 4.90
C HIS A 351 16.02 6.24 4.07
N LEU A 352 16.07 6.36 2.74
CA LEU A 352 15.47 5.39 1.84
C LEU A 352 16.59 4.70 1.02
N PRO A 353 16.51 3.37 0.78
CA PRO A 353 17.55 2.63 0.06
C PRO A 353 17.80 3.19 -1.34
N TRP A 354 16.77 3.74 -1.99
CA TRP A 354 16.90 4.39 -3.29
C TRP A 354 17.36 5.85 -3.20
N GLY A 355 17.31 6.50 -2.04
CA GLY A 355 17.66 7.92 -1.92
C GLY A 355 19.14 8.25 -2.18
N ALA A 356 20.04 7.26 -2.09
CA ALA A 356 21.47 7.42 -2.40
C ALA A 356 21.80 7.13 -3.88
N LEU A 357 21.17 6.10 -4.46
CA LEU A 357 21.32 5.72 -5.87
C LEU A 357 20.95 6.87 -6.81
N THR A 358 19.97 7.66 -6.41
CA THR A 358 19.47 8.78 -7.18
C THR A 358 20.36 10.03 -7.14
N LYS A 359 21.10 10.26 -6.04
CA LYS A 359 22.13 11.31 -5.98
C LYS A 359 23.31 11.02 -6.90
N GLN A 360 23.69 9.74 -7.05
CA GLN A 360 24.74 9.33 -7.98
C GLN A 360 24.28 9.36 -9.45
N ALA A 361 23.02 9.01 -9.73
CA ALA A 361 22.46 9.11 -11.08
C ALA A 361 22.31 10.57 -11.55
N GLY A 362 21.84 11.47 -10.68
CA GLY A 362 21.76 12.90 -10.95
C GLY A 362 23.13 13.55 -11.18
N ALA A 363 24.16 13.13 -10.42
CA ALA A 363 25.54 13.59 -10.60
C ALA A 363 26.18 13.10 -11.90
N ARG A 364 25.78 11.94 -12.43
CA ARG A 364 26.22 11.46 -13.76
C ARG A 364 25.49 12.14 -14.91
N ALA A 365 24.20 12.45 -14.75
CA ALA A 365 23.43 13.18 -15.77
C ALA A 365 23.87 14.66 -15.91
N SER A 366 24.35 15.29 -14.82
CA SER A 366 24.89 16.66 -14.86
C SER A 366 26.26 16.80 -15.52
N VAL A 367 26.94 15.69 -15.85
CA VAL A 367 28.25 15.71 -16.54
C VAL A 367 28.09 15.69 -18.08
N GLN A 368 26.87 15.58 -18.60
CA GLN A 368 26.60 15.54 -20.05
C GLN A 368 25.61 16.60 -20.55
N VAL A 369 25.55 17.77 -19.90
CA VAL A 369 24.96 18.98 -20.50
C VAL A 369 26.10 19.89 -20.95
N ARG A 370 26.68 19.58 -22.12
CA ARG A 370 27.50 20.53 -22.88
C ARG A 370 26.51 21.43 -23.63
N GLN A 371 26.44 22.70 -23.24
CA GLN A 371 25.63 23.71 -23.94
C GLN A 371 26.07 23.82 -25.42
N PRO A 372 25.13 23.89 -26.38
CA PRO A 372 25.46 24.25 -27.75
C PRO A 372 25.54 25.79 -27.89
N GLY A 373 26.68 26.26 -28.40
CA GLY A 373 26.91 27.44 -29.25
C GLY A 373 26.20 28.76 -28.92
N ALA A 374 26.99 29.75 -28.51
CA ALA A 374 26.74 31.15 -28.83
C ALA A 374 28.02 31.75 -29.44
N ASP A 375 27.94 32.06 -30.73
CA ASP A 375 28.97 32.79 -31.49
C ASP A 375 29.06 34.25 -31.04
N GLY A 376 30.26 34.84 -31.09
CA GLY A 376 30.40 36.31 -31.11
C GLY A 376 31.67 36.93 -30.51
N ALA A 377 32.76 36.88 -31.29
CA ALA A 377 33.82 37.89 -31.50
C ALA A 377 34.47 38.67 -30.32
N GLY A 378 35.83 38.64 -30.26
CA GLY A 378 36.59 39.73 -29.63
C GLY A 378 38.04 39.47 -29.19
N ALA A 379 38.96 39.32 -30.16
CA ALA A 379 40.36 39.77 -30.18
C ALA A 379 41.39 39.46 -29.04
N ALA A 380 42.51 38.90 -29.52
CA ALA A 380 43.92 39.22 -29.23
C ALA A 380 44.55 38.81 -27.88
N GLY A 381 45.60 37.97 -27.97
CA GLY A 381 46.56 37.74 -26.88
C GLY A 381 47.48 36.56 -27.15
N SER A 382 48.64 36.85 -27.72
CA SER A 382 49.77 35.95 -27.99
C SER A 382 50.30 35.18 -26.76
N SER A 383 50.73 33.93 -26.94
CA SER A 383 52.15 33.51 -26.97
C SER A 383 52.42 32.12 -26.36
N SER A 384 53.08 31.30 -27.19
CA SER A 384 54.20 30.40 -26.90
C SER A 384 54.03 29.05 -26.20
N THR A 385 54.62 28.06 -26.89
CA THR A 385 55.39 26.88 -26.43
C THR A 385 54.68 25.55 -26.15
N GLU A 386 54.66 24.70 -27.19
CA GLU A 386 54.90 23.23 -27.15
C GLU A 386 56.36 22.91 -26.66
N PRO A 387 56.85 21.65 -26.51
CA PRO A 387 56.31 20.35 -26.98
C PRO A 387 56.52 19.10 -26.08
N GLY A 388 55.99 17.96 -26.54
CA GLY A 388 56.45 16.59 -26.19
C GLY A 388 55.31 15.58 -26.11
N ALA A 389 54.92 14.86 -27.17
CA ALA A 389 55.52 13.60 -27.67
C ALA A 389 55.57 12.49 -26.59
N SER A 390 55.31 11.21 -26.81
CA SER A 390 54.76 10.36 -27.87
C SER A 390 54.92 8.91 -27.36
N SER A 391 54.23 7.94 -27.95
CA SER A 391 54.42 6.47 -27.80
C SER A 391 53.94 5.85 -26.48
N GLY A 392 53.40 4.63 -26.44
CA GLY A 392 53.53 3.52 -27.38
C GLY A 392 52.30 2.64 -27.46
N SER A 393 52.20 2.04 -28.63
CA SER A 393 51.30 0.99 -29.07
C SER A 393 51.74 -0.39 -28.56
N THR A 394 50.96 -1.40 -28.97
CA THR A 394 51.22 -2.85 -29.01
C THR A 394 50.86 -3.66 -27.75
N SER A 395 50.24 -4.83 -27.83
CA SER A 395 49.57 -5.58 -28.90
C SER A 395 49.15 -6.94 -28.33
N ALA A 396 48.06 -7.50 -28.86
CA ALA A 396 47.81 -8.93 -29.05
C ALA A 396 47.69 -9.82 -27.79
N SER A 397 47.00 -10.96 -27.77
CA SER A 397 46.64 -11.89 -28.83
C SER A 397 45.63 -12.93 -28.31
N GLY A 398 44.73 -13.37 -29.20
CA GLY A 398 44.26 -14.75 -29.29
C GLY A 398 43.07 -15.14 -28.39
N GLY A 399 41.94 -15.65 -28.87
CA GLY A 399 41.64 -16.20 -30.18
C GLY A 399 40.89 -17.52 -30.08
N VAL A 400 39.75 -17.59 -30.80
CA VAL A 400 39.33 -18.73 -31.65
C VAL A 400 38.64 -19.89 -30.88
N GLU A 401 37.53 -20.54 -31.27
CA GLU A 401 36.74 -20.86 -32.48
C GLU A 401 35.35 -21.35 -31.94
N GLY A 402 34.22 -21.49 -32.64
CA GLY A 402 33.87 -21.48 -34.06
C GLY A 402 32.55 -22.26 -34.28
N ALA A 403 31.77 -21.84 -35.29
CA ALA A 403 30.86 -22.62 -36.16
C ALA A 403 29.65 -23.40 -35.57
N ALA A 404 28.52 -23.67 -36.24
CA ALA A 404 27.88 -23.33 -37.53
C ALA A 404 26.41 -23.87 -37.42
N GLU A 405 25.37 -23.15 -37.85
CA GLU A 405 24.68 -23.23 -39.15
C GLU A 405 23.90 -24.55 -39.43
N ALA A 406 22.57 -24.46 -39.59
CA ALA A 406 21.79 -25.24 -40.57
C ALA A 406 20.35 -24.70 -40.75
N ARG A 407 19.97 -24.58 -42.01
CA ARG A 407 18.64 -24.26 -42.59
C ARG A 407 17.63 -25.40 -42.36
N ASP A 408 16.31 -25.16 -42.44
CA ASP A 408 15.49 -25.61 -43.58
C ASP A 408 14.05 -25.05 -43.59
N LYS A 409 13.43 -25.18 -44.77
CA LYS A 409 12.23 -24.58 -45.38
C LYS A 409 10.89 -25.23 -44.99
N GLY A 410 9.80 -24.54 -45.35
CA GLY A 410 8.48 -25.13 -45.69
C GLY A 410 7.30 -24.23 -45.28
N ALA A 411 6.85 -23.31 -46.15
CA ALA A 411 5.73 -23.46 -47.09
C ALA A 411 4.33 -23.21 -46.47
N GLY A 412 3.65 -22.16 -46.98
CA GLY A 412 2.21 -21.88 -46.77
C GLY A 412 1.29 -22.87 -47.52
N PRO A 413 -0.02 -22.63 -47.70
CA PRO A 413 -0.72 -21.35 -47.98
C PRO A 413 -1.90 -21.10 -46.99
N GLY A 414 -2.72 -20.05 -46.98
CA GLY A 414 -3.11 -18.96 -47.87
C GLY A 414 -4.52 -18.48 -47.45
N LEU A 415 -5.02 -17.38 -48.07
CA LEU A 415 -6.26 -16.61 -47.81
C LEU A 415 -6.05 -15.47 -46.77
N GLY A 416 -5.90 -14.17 -47.12
CA GLY A 416 -6.63 -13.36 -48.10
C GLY A 416 -8.03 -13.06 -47.54
N LEU A 417 -8.56 -11.86 -47.33
CA LEU A 417 -8.40 -10.46 -47.80
C LEU A 417 -8.99 -9.59 -46.65
N GLY A 418 -8.76 -8.29 -46.48
CA GLY A 418 -8.23 -7.30 -47.39
C GLY A 418 -7.84 -6.00 -46.69
N GLN A 419 -7.15 -5.19 -47.47
CA GLN A 419 -6.77 -3.80 -47.24
C GLN A 419 -8.01 -2.92 -47.03
N GLU A 420 -7.85 -1.90 -46.18
CA GLU A 420 -7.92 -0.52 -46.67
C GLU A 420 -6.88 0.32 -45.93
N ALA A 421 -6.20 1.16 -46.70
CA ALA A 421 -5.04 1.95 -46.33
C ALA A 421 -5.34 3.44 -46.55
N MET A 422 -4.42 4.26 -46.03
CA MET A 422 -4.28 5.72 -46.13
C MET A 422 -4.88 6.51 -44.95
N GLY A 423 -4.11 7.37 -44.26
CA GLY A 423 -2.72 7.74 -44.48
C GLY A 423 -2.19 8.80 -43.50
N GLN A 424 -0.92 9.11 -43.75
CA GLN A 424 -0.19 10.35 -43.49
C GLN A 424 0.21 10.74 -42.05
N ASP A 425 1.54 10.67 -41.88
CA ASP A 425 2.45 11.64 -41.25
C ASP A 425 1.85 12.81 -40.45
N GLY A 426 2.30 12.90 -39.19
CA GLY A 426 2.11 14.06 -38.34
C GLY A 426 2.98 13.96 -37.10
N ALA A 427 4.27 14.29 -37.22
CA ALA A 427 5.09 14.68 -36.08
C ALA A 427 4.51 15.97 -35.50
N MET A 428 4.09 15.97 -34.23
CA MET A 428 3.79 17.19 -33.50
C MET A 428 4.55 17.25 -32.18
N ALA A 429 5.16 18.42 -32.00
CA ALA A 429 6.00 18.83 -30.91
C ALA A 429 5.21 18.92 -29.59
N VAL A 430 5.95 18.74 -28.50
CA VAL A 430 5.52 19.00 -27.13
C VAL A 430 5.51 20.52 -26.93
N GLU A 431 4.33 21.13 -26.92
CA GLU A 431 4.14 22.52 -26.49
C GLU A 431 3.83 22.62 -25.00
N GLY A 432 4.32 23.71 -24.40
CA GLY A 432 4.27 23.99 -22.98
C GLY A 432 2.89 24.37 -22.45
N THR A 433 2.80 24.40 -21.13
CA THR A 433 1.69 24.96 -20.35
C THR A 433 1.34 26.36 -20.84
N THR A 434 0.08 26.57 -21.24
CA THR A 434 -0.43 27.86 -21.69
C THR A 434 -0.82 28.74 -20.49
N ALA A 435 -0.81 30.06 -20.67
CA ALA A 435 -1.17 31.04 -19.65
C ALA A 435 -2.62 30.88 -19.11
N GLU A 436 -3.48 30.18 -19.86
CA GLU A 436 -4.85 29.86 -19.45
C GLU A 436 -4.90 28.84 -18.29
N ASP A 437 -3.90 27.96 -18.18
CA ASP A 437 -3.77 27.00 -17.05
C ASP A 437 -3.34 27.71 -15.75
N GLU A 438 -2.64 28.84 -15.84
CA GLU A 438 -2.25 29.66 -14.69
C GLU A 438 -3.39 30.57 -14.20
N GLU A 439 -4.23 31.07 -15.11
CA GLU A 439 -5.41 31.88 -14.77
C GLU A 439 -6.51 31.05 -14.09
N ALA A 440 -6.75 29.83 -14.57
CA ALA A 440 -7.67 28.88 -13.93
C ALA A 440 -7.19 28.43 -12.52
N ALA A 441 -5.87 28.37 -12.31
CA ALA A 441 -5.30 28.12 -10.98
C ALA A 441 -5.46 29.34 -10.04
N GLY A 442 -5.43 30.56 -10.58
CA GLY A 442 -5.66 31.81 -9.85
C GLY A 442 -7.10 31.97 -9.34
N GLU A 443 -8.09 31.77 -10.22
CA GLU A 443 -9.52 31.86 -9.84
C GLU A 443 -9.90 30.80 -8.78
N PHE A 444 -9.37 29.58 -8.89
CA PHE A 444 -9.61 28.51 -7.93
C PHE A 444 -9.05 28.81 -6.53
N VAL A 445 -7.94 29.55 -6.44
CA VAL A 445 -7.37 29.98 -5.15
C VAL A 445 -8.20 31.10 -4.52
N GLN A 446 -8.74 32.01 -5.33
CA GLN A 446 -9.55 33.12 -4.84
C GLN A 446 -10.92 32.66 -4.31
N GLU A 447 -11.62 31.79 -5.05
CA GLU A 447 -12.92 31.25 -4.63
C GLU A 447 -12.81 30.42 -3.33
N ARG A 448 -11.71 29.69 -3.18
CA ARG A 448 -11.43 28.87 -1.99
C ARG A 448 -11.09 29.73 -0.76
N THR A 449 -10.47 30.89 -0.97
CA THR A 449 -10.15 31.85 0.11
C THR A 449 -11.43 32.51 0.63
N GLU A 450 -12.33 32.92 -0.26
CA GLU A 450 -13.64 33.48 0.14
C GLU A 450 -14.54 32.46 0.84
N ALA A 451 -14.51 31.19 0.41
CA ALA A 451 -15.26 30.11 1.05
C ALA A 451 -14.75 29.80 2.47
N MET A 452 -13.43 29.95 2.70
CA MET A 452 -12.82 29.79 4.02
C MET A 452 -13.21 30.93 4.96
N ASP A 453 -13.24 32.16 4.44
CA ASP A 453 -13.61 33.37 5.20
C ASP A 453 -15.10 33.33 5.63
N ARG A 454 -15.99 32.85 4.74
CA ARG A 454 -17.41 32.61 5.08
C ARG A 454 -17.57 31.54 6.18
N ARG A 455 -16.77 30.47 6.15
CA ARG A 455 -16.80 29.42 7.19
C ARG A 455 -16.30 29.91 8.54
N GLN A 456 -15.27 30.74 8.58
CA GLN A 456 -14.78 31.33 9.83
C GLN A 456 -15.81 32.29 10.46
N ARG A 457 -16.51 33.10 9.65
CA ARG A 457 -17.60 33.96 10.15
C ARG A 457 -18.79 33.17 10.70
N MET A 458 -19.12 32.02 10.12
CA MET A 458 -20.17 31.12 10.62
C MET A 458 -19.76 30.40 11.91
N ALA A 459 -18.50 29.99 12.04
CA ALA A 459 -17.96 29.38 13.25
C ALA A 459 -17.96 30.38 14.43
N GLY A 460 -17.62 31.66 14.20
CA GLY A 460 -17.68 32.71 15.23
C GLY A 460 -19.10 32.99 15.74
N LYS A 461 -20.13 32.80 14.90
CA LYS A 461 -21.54 32.91 15.33
C LYS A 461 -21.96 31.73 16.23
N ASN A 462 -21.50 30.50 15.94
CA ASN A 462 -21.82 29.30 16.73
C ASN A 462 -21.20 29.30 18.14
N VAL A 463 -20.00 29.87 18.31
CA VAL A 463 -19.37 30.02 19.64
C VAL A 463 -20.17 30.98 20.52
N ARG A 464 -20.78 32.01 19.93
CA ARG A 464 -21.61 33.00 20.66
C ARG A 464 -22.94 32.41 21.11
N THR A 465 -23.52 31.46 20.37
CA THR A 465 -24.74 30.73 20.76
C THR A 465 -24.47 29.67 21.83
N GLN A 466 -23.36 28.93 21.75
CA GLN A 466 -22.98 27.97 22.80
C GLN A 466 -22.65 28.64 24.14
N GLY A 467 -22.04 29.83 24.11
CA GLY A 467 -21.79 30.64 25.32
C GLY A 467 -23.08 31.10 26.03
N LYS A 468 -24.15 31.38 25.27
CA LYS A 468 -25.47 31.74 25.83
C LYS A 468 -26.18 30.52 26.41
N ALA A 469 -26.11 29.36 25.75
CA ALA A 469 -26.71 28.11 26.24
C ALA A 469 -26.06 27.63 27.56
N ARG A 470 -24.73 27.71 27.68
CA ARG A 470 -24.03 27.37 28.93
C ARG A 470 -24.36 28.30 30.10
N LYS A 471 -24.59 29.59 29.82
CA LYS A 471 -24.98 30.57 30.85
C LYS A 471 -26.43 30.38 31.32
N GLN A 472 -27.28 29.82 30.45
CA GLN A 472 -28.67 29.49 30.79
C GLN A 472 -28.77 28.16 31.55
N GLN A 473 -27.93 27.17 31.23
CA GLN A 473 -27.86 25.90 31.94
C GLN A 473 -27.31 26.04 33.37
N ARG A 474 -26.29 26.89 33.58
CA ARG A 474 -25.79 27.22 34.92
C ARG A 474 -26.83 27.90 35.81
N ARG A 475 -27.77 28.63 35.21
CA ARG A 475 -28.85 29.32 35.92
C ARG A 475 -29.98 28.36 36.32
N TRP A 476 -30.14 27.25 35.60
CA TRP A 476 -31.07 26.17 35.96
C TRP A 476 -30.52 25.30 37.10
N GLU A 477 -29.22 25.01 37.09
CA GLU A 477 -28.58 24.20 38.14
C GLU A 477 -28.47 24.92 39.50
N GLU A 478 -28.55 26.25 39.53
CA GLU A 478 -28.59 27.04 40.77
C GLU A 478 -30.00 27.17 41.38
N ASP A 479 -31.07 26.93 40.60
CA ASP A 479 -32.46 27.07 41.06
C ASP A 479 -33.06 25.73 41.58
N ASP A 480 -32.50 24.57 41.23
CA ASP A 480 -33.02 23.23 41.64
C ASP A 480 -32.35 22.66 42.91
N GLY A 481 -31.59 23.49 43.65
CA GLY A 481 -30.93 23.10 44.89
C GLY A 481 -31.82 23.18 46.14
N VAL A 482 -32.99 22.54 46.15
CA VAL A 482 -33.80 22.33 47.38
C VAL A 482 -34.46 20.94 47.37
N ASP A 483 -34.18 20.19 48.44
CA ASP A 483 -34.86 19.00 48.97
C ASP A 483 -34.66 17.59 48.34
N SER A 484 -33.87 16.80 49.08
CA SER A 484 -34.30 15.57 49.79
C SER A 484 -33.74 14.19 49.35
N TYR A 485 -33.22 13.51 50.39
CA TYR A 485 -32.87 12.09 50.61
C TYR A 485 -31.74 11.40 49.85
#